data_AF-A0A7Y2NRM5-F1
#
_entry.id   AF-A0A7Y2NRM5-F1
#
_cell.length_a   1.000
_cell.length_b   1.000
_cell.length_c   1.000
_cell.angle_alpha   90.00
_cell.angle_beta   90.00
_cell.angle_gamma   90.00
#
_symmetry.space_group_name_H-M   'P 1'
#
loop_
_entity.id
_entity.type
_entity.pdbx_description
1 polymer ?
#
loop_
_entity_poly.entity_id
_entity_poly.type
_entity_poly.pdbx_seq_one_letter_code
_entity_poly.pdbx_strand_id
1 'polypeptide(L)' 'MKVEIGTKFKIGYKAKKHNDEFIWREGMWTEGCGLWTAKNGKTILTYWDIVQNGFRNATEDFVFMTTSKKEIN' A
#
# COMPACT_ATOMS: atom_id res chain seq x y z
N MET A 1 -4.48 0.73 11.54
CA MET A 1 -4.35 -0.56 10.83
C MET A 1 -3.23 -1.34 11.51
N LYS A 2 -3.42 -2.62 11.83
CA LYS A 2 -2.36 -3.48 12.38
C LYS A 2 -2.07 -4.55 11.35
N VAL A 3 -0.89 -4.50 10.74
CA VAL A 3 -0.42 -5.45 9.73
C VAL A 3 0.90 -6.01 10.23
N GLU A 4 1.08 -7.33 10.14
CA GLU A 4 2.31 -7.98 10.58
C GLU A 4 3.44 -7.73 9.57
N ILE A 5 4.66 -7.52 10.08
CA ILE A 5 5.85 -7.41 9.23
C ILE A 5 6.00 -8.70 8.41
N GLY A 6 6.34 -8.56 7.13
CA GLY A 6 6.42 -9.65 6.16
C GLY A 6 5.10 -9.95 5.45
N THR A 7 3.97 -9.35 5.86
CA THR A 7 2.69 -9.54 5.18
C THR A 7 2.75 -9.00 3.75
N LYS A 8 2.48 -9.86 2.77
CA LYS A 8 2.30 -9.46 1.37
C LYS A 8 0.87 -9.04 1.09
N PHE A 9 0.70 -7.98 0.32
CA PHE A 9 -0.59 -7.44 -0.04
C PHE A 9 -0.59 -6.88 -1.47
N LYS A 10 -1.79 -6.67 -2.00
CA LYS A 10 -2.02 -5.85 -3.17
C LYS A 10 -2.55 -4.50 -2.74
N ILE A 11 -2.01 -3.44 -3.33
CA ILE A 11 -2.49 -2.08 -3.13
C ILE A 11 -2.83 -1.49 -4.48
N GLY A 12 -3.96 -0.81 -4.57
CA GLY A 12 -4.26 0.01 -5.73
C GLY A 12 -4.67 1.41 -5.32
N TYR A 13 -4.33 2.38 -6.15
CA TYR A 13 -4.60 3.80 -5.87
C TYR A 13 -4.65 4.60 -7.18
N LYS A 14 -5.36 5.73 -7.15
CA LYS A 14 -5.35 6.67 -8.27
C LYS A 14 -4.06 7.46 -8.27
N ALA A 15 -3.42 7.54 -9.43
CA ALA A 15 -2.21 8.32 -9.59
C ALA A 15 -2.43 9.48 -10.56
N LYS A 16 -2.29 10.71 -10.07
CA LYS A 16 -2.41 11.92 -10.92
C LYS A 16 -1.44 11.92 -12.10
N LYS A 17 -0.27 11.30 -11.93
CA LYS A 17 0.73 11.12 -13.00
C LYS A 17 0.29 10.15 -14.11
N HIS A 18 -0.76 9.39 -13.88
CA HIS A 18 -1.35 8.41 -14.80
C HIS A 18 -2.80 8.78 -15.13
N ASN A 19 -3.12 10.08 -15.27
CA ASN A 19 -4.47 10.57 -15.62
C ASN A 19 -5.60 10.04 -14.72
N ASP A 20 -5.33 9.92 -13.41
CA ASP A 20 -6.26 9.38 -12.41
C ASP A 20 -6.69 7.93 -12.64
N GLU A 21 -5.97 7.19 -13.49
CA GLU A 21 -6.14 5.75 -13.63
C GLU A 21 -5.75 5.03 -12.32
N PHE A 22 -6.48 3.96 -12.05
CA PHE A 22 -6.24 3.11 -10.90
C PHE A 22 -5.09 2.17 -11.21
N ILE A 23 -3.94 2.37 -10.54
CA ILE A 23 -2.79 1.49 -10.69
C ILE A 23 -2.76 0.48 -9.56
N TRP A 24 -2.41 -0.76 -9.90
CA TRP A 24 -2.23 -1.84 -8.94
C TRP A 24 -0.74 -2.15 -8.75
N ARG A 25 -0.37 -2.45 -7.50
CA ARG A 25 0.98 -2.80 -7.08
C ARG A 25 0.94 -3.93 -6.07
N GLU A 26 2.04 -4.67 -6.03
CA GLU A 26 2.29 -5.66 -5.00
C GLU A 26 3.22 -5.04 -3.95
N GLY A 27 2.88 -5.19 -2.69
CA GLY A 27 3.63 -4.62 -1.59
C GLY A 27 3.85 -5.61 -0.46
N MET A 28 4.80 -5.28 0.39
CA MET A 28 5.09 -6.02 1.62
C MET A 28 5.14 -5.05 2.79
N TRP A 29 4.59 -5.46 3.93
CA TRP A 29 4.64 -4.65 5.15
C TRP A 29 6.00 -4.83 5.81
N THR A 30 6.71 -3.74 6.06
CA THR A 30 8.06 -3.71 6.65
C THR A 30 8.12 -2.69 7.77
N GLU A 31 9.23 -2.65 8.52
CA GLU A 31 9.41 -1.75 9.68
C GLU A 31 9.28 -0.25 9.37
N GLY A 32 9.41 0.16 8.10
CA GLY A 32 9.20 1.55 7.65
C GLY A 32 7.80 1.86 7.13
N CYS A 33 6.89 0.87 7.11
CA CYS A 33 5.53 1.06 6.60
C CYS A 33 4.62 1.72 7.64
N GLY A 34 3.67 2.51 7.18
CA GLY A 34 2.78 3.24 8.08
C GLY A 34 1.65 3.97 7.39
N LEU A 35 0.59 4.22 8.15
CA LEU A 35 -0.54 5.06 7.74
C LEU A 35 -0.51 6.34 8.57
N TRP A 36 -0.46 7.49 7.90
CA TRP A 36 -0.36 8.78 8.55
C TRP A 36 -1.10 9.86 7.77
N THR A 37 -1.32 11.01 8.41
CA THR A 37 -2.01 12.15 7.81
C THR A 37 -1.03 13.28 7.60
N ALA A 38 -0.92 13.77 6.36
CA ALA A 38 -0.06 14.90 6.03
C ALA A 38 -0.64 16.21 6.56
N LYS A 39 0.20 17.26 6.60
CA LYS A 39 -0.21 18.60 7.09
C LYS A 39 -1.41 19.20 6.33
N ASN A 40 -1.61 18.79 5.08
CA ASN A 40 -2.74 19.22 4.24
C ASN A 40 -4.00 18.34 4.42
N GLY A 41 -4.04 17.48 5.45
CA GLY A 41 -5.17 16.62 5.75
C GLY A 41 -5.25 15.33 4.92
N LYS A 42 -4.36 15.12 3.93
CA LYS A 42 -4.37 13.91 3.11
C LYS A 42 -3.86 12.71 3.88
N THR A 43 -4.59 11.60 3.81
CA THR A 43 -4.13 10.30 4.30
C THR A 43 -3.09 9.72 3.34
N ILE A 44 -1.99 9.23 3.90
CA ILE A 44 -0.87 8.64 3.17
C ILE A 44 -0.53 7.28 3.76
N LEU A 45 -0.48 6.26 2.90
CA LEU A 45 0.01 4.93 3.21
C LEU A 45 1.41 4.76 2.61
N THR A 46 2.42 4.68 3.47
CA THR A 46 3.80 4.34 3.10
C THR A 46 3.96 2.82 3.12
N TYR A 47 4.45 2.26 2.03
CA TYR A 47 4.65 0.82 1.89
C TYR A 47 5.91 0.46 1.09
N TRP A 48 6.42 -0.77 1.26
CA TRP A 48 7.48 -1.32 0.42
C TRP A 48 6.88 -1.95 -0.86
N ASP A 49 7.24 -1.42 -2.03
CA ASP A 49 6.90 -1.98 -3.34
C ASP A 49 7.90 -3.07 -3.68
N ILE A 50 7.42 -4.31 -3.80
CA ILE A 50 8.30 -5.47 -4.05
C ILE A 50 8.79 -5.53 -5.50
N VAL A 51 8.04 -4.96 -6.44
CA VAL A 51 8.38 -4.98 -7.87
C VAL A 51 9.48 -3.96 -8.15
N GLN A 52 9.37 -2.79 -7.52
CA GLN A 52 10.31 -1.69 -7.69
C GLN A 52 11.38 -1.63 -6.60
N ASN A 53 11.35 -2.57 -5.65
CA ASN A 53 12.30 -2.73 -4.54
C ASN A 53 12.56 -1.42 -3.78
N GLY A 54 11.50 -0.73 -3.34
CA GLY A 54 11.61 0.58 -2.72
C GLY A 54 10.35 1.06 -2.00
N PHE A 55 10.49 2.06 -1.14
CA PHE A 55 9.33 2.69 -0.47
C PHE A 55 8.51 3.54 -1.43
N ARG A 56 7.19 3.46 -1.29
CA ARG A 56 6.18 4.21 -2.04
C ARG A 56 5.14 4.78 -1.09
N ASN A 57 4.46 5.82 -1.55
CA ASN A 57 3.34 6.45 -0.87
C ASN A 57 2.09 6.36 -1.75
N ALA A 58 1.02 5.76 -1.23
CA ALA A 58 -0.32 5.88 -1.80
C ALA A 58 -1.08 6.95 -1.03
N THR A 59 -1.78 7.84 -1.73
CA THR A 59 -2.44 9.01 -1.14
C THR A 59 -3.94 9.00 -1.40
N GLU A 60 -4.73 9.42 -0.42
CA GLU A 60 -6.19 9.61 -0.51
C GLU A 60 -6.96 8.30 -0.74
N ASP A 61 -7.29 7.98 -1.98
CA ASP A 61 -8.16 6.87 -2.35
C ASP A 61 -7.33 5.64 -2.73
N PHE A 62 -6.98 4.83 -1.74
CA PHE A 62 -6.32 3.55 -1.96
C PHE A 62 -7.16 2.37 -1.46
N VAL A 63 -7.09 1.26 -2.20
CA VAL A 63 -7.62 -0.04 -1.82
C VAL A 63 -6.45 -0.91 -1.38
N PHE A 64 -6.52 -1.44 -0.16
CA PHE A 64 -5.51 -2.30 0.42
C PHE A 64 -6.11 -3.69 0.67
N MET A 65 -5.54 -4.72 0.05
CA MET A 65 -6.00 -6.10 0.15
C MET A 65 -4.86 -6.99 0.60
N THR A 66 -4.91 -7.45 1.84
CA THR A 66 -4.00 -8.47 2.34
C THR A 66 -4.30 -9.79 1.66
N THR A 67 -3.27 -10.45 1.16
CA THR A 67 -3.38 -11.83 0.69
C THR A 67 -3.25 -12.75 1.90
N SER A 68 -4.36 -13.00 2.60
CA SER A 68 -4.40 -14.07 3.57
C SER A 68 -4.41 -15.38 2.79
N LYS A 69 -3.30 -16.14 2.81
CA LYS A 69 -3.38 -17.55 2.44
C LYS A 69 -4.29 -18.22 3.47
N LYS A 70 -5.56 -18.40 3.12
CA LYS A 70 -6.42 -19.32 3.86
C LYS A 70 -5.90 -20.71 3.48
N GLU A 71 -5.08 -21.31 4.35
CA GLU A 71 -4.77 -22.72 4.26
C GLU A 71 -6.12 -23.46 4.34
N ILE A 72 -6.52 -24.04 3.21
CA ILE A 72 -7.62 -24.98 3.15
C ILE A 72 -6.99 -26.30 3.60
N ASN A 73 -7.22 -26.66 4.87
CA ASN A 73 -6.98 -28.01 5.38
C ASN A 73 -7.85 -29.02 4.65
#